data_AF-A0A399IKS2-F1
#
_entry.id   AF-A0A399IKS2-F1
#
_cell.length_a   1.000
_cell.length_b   1.000
_cell.length_c   1.000
_cell.angle_alpha   90.00
_cell.angle_beta   90.00
_cell.angle_gamma   90.00
#
_symmetry.space_group_name_H-M   'P 1'
#
loop_
_entity.id
_entity.type
_entity.pdbx_description
1 polymer ?
#
loop_
_entity_poly.entity_id
_entity_poly.type
_entity_poly.pdbx_seq_one_letter_code
_entity_poly.pdbx_strand_id
1 'polypeptide(L)'
;MTQKWYEKNLIIILFLILFFPIGLLLMWKYSKWDVAIKIVILIFFGLFVIINLASNIGNNIKAMQSKRNYTSEQQELYENIQEELNKKTENDGKDVKKAEIKNYESIVDDKLKLKATPNTIEAVDEIISISKKDAQRVSDSEVKEAIMFINNNYNNYWSDNNTMRKAMYYGALLENSNSGEHMKELGKDTVQAVKYVYINVEKIGDKSTQANLVRIKKSLDLIPDLYKK
;
A
#
# COMPACT_ATOMS: atom_id res chain seq x y z
N MET A 1 -40.65 19.41 -49.89
CA MET A 1 -40.29 19.93 -48.55
C MET A 1 -38.81 20.26 -48.55
N THR A 2 -38.43 21.46 -48.12
CA THR A 2 -37.02 21.84 -47.98
C THR A 2 -36.44 21.14 -46.75
N GLN A 3 -35.23 20.59 -46.90
CA GLN A 3 -34.52 19.95 -45.79
C GLN A 3 -34.25 21.00 -44.70
N LYS A 4 -34.59 20.68 -43.46
CA LYS A 4 -34.34 21.60 -42.35
C LYS A 4 -32.84 21.75 -42.15
N TRP A 5 -32.40 22.89 -41.66
CA TRP A 5 -30.97 23.22 -41.60
C TRP A 5 -30.15 22.20 -40.79
N TYR A 6 -30.71 21.65 -39.71
CA TYR A 6 -30.08 20.64 -38.86
C TYR A 6 -30.03 19.22 -39.48
N GLU A 7 -30.75 18.98 -40.57
CA GLU A 7 -30.77 17.68 -41.25
C GLU A 7 -29.63 17.57 -42.27
N LYS A 8 -28.94 18.68 -42.59
CA LYS A 8 -27.87 18.71 -43.59
C LYS A 8 -26.65 17.94 -43.10
N ASN A 9 -26.10 17.05 -43.93
CA ASN A 9 -24.92 16.24 -43.58
C ASN A 9 -23.75 17.06 -43.05
N LEU A 10 -23.49 18.24 -43.63
CA LEU A 10 -22.43 19.14 -43.14
C LEU A 10 -22.70 19.67 -41.73
N ILE A 11 -23.96 19.99 -41.41
CA ILE A 11 -24.35 20.44 -40.07
C ILE A 11 -24.26 19.28 -39.08
N ILE A 12 -24.67 18.08 -39.48
CA ILE A 12 -24.51 16.87 -38.67
C ILE A 12 -23.03 16.65 -38.35
N ILE A 13 -22.13 16.68 -39.35
CA ILE A 13 -20.68 16.53 -39.16
C ILE A 13 -20.11 17.61 -38.24
N LEU A 14 -20.54 18.87 -38.42
CA LEU A 14 -20.13 19.98 -37.56
C LEU A 14 -20.49 19.71 -36.08
N PHE A 15 -21.69 19.22 -35.81
CA PHE A 15 -22.12 18.86 -34.45
C PHE A 15 -21.42 17.60 -33.93
N LEU A 16 -21.00 16.63 -34.76
CA LEU A 16 -20.20 15.48 -34.30
C LEU A 16 -18.84 15.92 -33.75
N ILE A 17 -18.22 16.94 -34.35
CA ILE A 17 -16.90 17.43 -33.95
C ILE A 17 -17.01 18.37 -32.75
N LEU A 18 -17.97 19.30 -32.76
CA LEU A 18 -18.03 20.40 -31.79
C LEU A 18 -18.89 20.08 -30.55
N PHE A 19 -19.96 19.31 -30.71
CA PHE A 19 -20.85 18.87 -29.62
C PHE A 19 -21.23 17.41 -29.80
N PHE A 20 -20.25 16.52 -29.61
CA PHE A 20 -20.33 15.09 -29.85
C PHE A 20 -21.65 14.40 -29.41
N PRO A 21 -22.24 14.69 -28.22
CA PRO A 21 -23.51 14.06 -27.82
C PRO A 21 -24.69 14.44 -28.74
N ILE A 22 -24.75 15.71 -29.16
CA ILE A 22 -25.79 16.24 -30.03
C ILE A 22 -25.58 15.73 -31.46
N GLY A 23 -24.33 15.74 -31.92
CA GLY A 23 -23.97 15.20 -33.23
C GLY A 23 -24.36 13.73 -33.41
N LEU A 24 -24.14 12.89 -32.39
CA LEU A 24 -24.52 11.48 -32.44
C LEU A 24 -26.04 11.27 -32.59
N LEU A 25 -26.83 12.06 -31.85
CA LEU A 25 -28.29 12.06 -31.92
C LEU A 25 -28.79 12.51 -33.30
N LEU A 26 -28.22 13.58 -33.84
CA LEU A 26 -28.57 14.09 -35.17
C LEU A 26 -28.21 13.08 -36.26
N MET A 27 -27.08 12.39 -36.13
CA MET A 27 -26.68 11.33 -37.04
C MET A 27 -27.69 10.18 -37.05
N TRP A 28 -28.13 9.69 -35.89
CA TRP A 28 -29.07 8.58 -35.84
C TRP A 28 -30.45 8.95 -36.39
N LYS A 29 -30.91 10.17 -36.09
CA LYS A 29 -32.28 10.59 -36.42
C LYS A 29 -32.44 11.08 -37.85
N TYR A 30 -31.45 11.80 -38.38
CA TYR A 30 -31.60 12.51 -39.66
C TYR A 30 -30.61 12.08 -40.74
N SER A 31 -29.51 11.41 -40.37
CA SER A 31 -28.54 10.97 -41.37
C SER A 31 -29.01 9.74 -42.14
N LYS A 32 -28.92 9.84 -43.46
CA LYS A 32 -29.16 8.75 -44.43
C LYS A 32 -27.95 7.83 -44.60
N TRP A 33 -26.92 7.95 -43.76
CA TRP A 33 -25.74 7.09 -43.85
C TRP A 33 -26.08 5.64 -43.53
N ASP A 34 -25.31 4.75 -44.15
CA ASP A 34 -25.36 3.32 -43.87
C ASP A 34 -25.16 3.07 -42.37
N VAL A 35 -25.89 2.09 -41.84
CA VAL A 35 -25.76 1.62 -40.46
C VAL A 35 -24.30 1.21 -40.19
N ALA A 36 -23.59 0.65 -41.16
CA ALA A 36 -22.17 0.32 -41.04
C ALA A 36 -21.31 1.55 -40.69
N ILE A 37 -21.53 2.69 -41.36
CA ILE A 37 -20.80 3.95 -41.12
C ILE A 37 -21.12 4.48 -39.72
N LYS A 38 -22.38 4.39 -39.29
CA LYS A 38 -22.80 4.80 -37.95
C LYS A 38 -22.11 3.97 -36.84
N ILE A 39 -21.93 2.67 -37.07
CA ILE A 39 -21.25 1.76 -36.13
C ILE A 39 -19.75 2.07 -36.06
N VAL A 40 -19.08 2.31 -37.20
CA VAL A 40 -17.65 2.66 -37.22
C VAL A 40 -17.38 3.93 -36.39
N ILE A 41 -18.23 4.96 -36.55
CA ILE A 41 -18.12 6.21 -35.79
C ILE A 41 -18.32 5.95 -34.29
N LEU A 42 -19.31 5.13 -33.92
CA LEU A 42 -19.57 4.79 -32.51
C LEU A 42 -18.38 4.07 -31.87
N ILE A 43 -17.78 3.10 -32.58
CA ILE A 43 -16.60 2.36 -32.09
C ILE A 43 -15.42 3.31 -31.91
N PHE A 44 -15.16 4.19 -32.88
CA PHE A 44 -14.06 5.15 -32.81
C PHE A 44 -14.16 6.06 -31.57
N PHE A 45 -15.34 6.65 -31.34
CA PHE A 45 -15.56 7.48 -30.16
C PHE A 45 -15.61 6.68 -28.85
N GLY A 46 -16.13 5.45 -28.89
CA GLY A 46 -16.10 4.54 -27.74
C GLY A 46 -14.67 4.21 -27.32
N LEU A 47 -13.80 3.85 -28.26
CA LEU A 47 -12.37 3.64 -28.04
C LEU A 47 -11.68 4.91 -27.52
N PHE A 48 -11.98 6.07 -28.11
CA PHE A 48 -11.43 7.35 -27.66
C PHE A 48 -11.79 7.65 -26.20
N VAL A 49 -13.05 7.43 -25.80
CA VAL A 49 -13.50 7.59 -24.41
C VAL A 49 -12.82 6.59 -23.49
N ILE A 50 -12.74 5.31 -23.88
CA ILE A 50 -12.09 4.25 -23.09
C ILE A 50 -10.61 4.53 -22.90
N ILE A 51 -9.89 4.97 -23.93
CA ILE A 51 -8.45 5.31 -23.84
C ILE A 51 -8.24 6.49 -22.89
N ASN A 52 -9.03 7.56 -23.03
CA ASN A 52 -8.94 8.72 -22.11
C ASN A 52 -9.34 8.35 -20.66
N LEU A 53 -10.30 7.44 -20.48
CA LEU A 53 -10.70 6.98 -19.16
C LEU A 53 -9.65 6.05 -18.54
N ALA A 54 -9.06 5.14 -19.32
CA ALA A 54 -7.98 4.25 -18.88
C ALA A 54 -6.72 5.02 -18.48
N SER A 55 -6.35 6.08 -19.21
CA SER A 55 -5.27 6.99 -18.82
C SER A 55 -5.56 7.69 -17.48
N ASN A 56 -6.83 8.04 -17.22
CA ASN A 56 -7.22 8.61 -15.93
C ASN A 56 -7.26 7.56 -14.81
N ILE A 57 -7.72 6.33 -15.05
CA ILE A 57 -7.76 5.27 -14.02
C ILE A 57 -6.34 4.82 -13.63
N GLY A 58 -5.43 4.64 -14.60
CA GLY A 58 -4.04 4.27 -14.31
C GLY A 58 -3.27 5.34 -13.53
N ASN A 59 -3.54 6.62 -13.82
CA ASN A 59 -2.96 7.74 -13.07
C ASN A 59 -3.63 7.94 -11.71
N ASN A 60 -4.95 7.67 -11.58
CA ASN A 60 -5.66 7.76 -10.31
C ASN A 60 -5.41 6.56 -9.39
N ILE A 61 -5.01 5.38 -9.86
CA ILE A 61 -4.59 4.28 -8.96
C ILE A 61 -3.19 4.53 -8.38
N LYS A 62 -2.26 5.07 -9.18
CA LYS A 62 -0.96 5.55 -8.68
C LYS A 62 -1.11 6.79 -7.81
N ALA A 63 -2.00 7.72 -8.16
CA ALA A 63 -2.32 8.87 -7.32
C ALA A 63 -3.17 8.50 -6.10
N MET A 64 -3.98 7.44 -6.08
CA MET A 64 -4.76 7.03 -4.89
C MET A 64 -3.87 6.34 -3.85
N GLN A 65 -2.77 5.70 -4.28
CA GLN A 65 -1.69 5.26 -3.39
C GLN A 65 -0.83 6.45 -2.90
N SER A 66 -0.64 7.49 -3.74
CA SER A 66 0.15 8.68 -3.38
C SER A 66 -0.65 9.86 -2.80
N LYS A 67 -1.98 9.78 -2.73
CA LYS A 67 -2.92 10.84 -2.30
C LYS A 67 -3.94 10.32 -1.27
N ARG A 68 -3.51 9.44 -0.37
CA ARG A 68 -4.07 9.44 0.99
C ARG A 68 -3.45 10.64 1.70
N ASN A 69 -4.09 11.80 1.53
CA ASN A 69 -3.68 13.05 2.16
C ASN A 69 -3.54 12.81 3.68
N TYR A 70 -2.36 13.12 4.18
CA TYR A 70 -2.07 13.31 5.58
C TYR A 70 -3.08 14.28 6.15
N THR A 71 -3.82 13.83 7.15
CA THR A 71 -4.75 14.69 7.89
C THR A 71 -3.93 15.53 8.87
N SER A 72 -4.35 16.77 9.12
CA SER A 72 -3.68 17.75 10.00
C SER A 72 -3.29 17.17 11.37
N GLU A 73 -4.11 16.25 11.87
CA GLU A 73 -3.96 15.51 13.13
C GLU A 73 -2.74 14.56 13.14
N GLN A 74 -2.36 14.01 11.97
CA GLN A 74 -1.19 13.12 11.84
C GLN A 74 0.13 13.89 11.77
N GLN A 75 0.10 15.14 11.31
CA GLN A 75 1.28 15.99 11.24
C GLN A 75 1.61 16.60 12.61
N GLU A 76 0.60 16.99 13.38
CA GLU A 76 0.74 17.37 14.78
C GLU A 76 1.26 16.20 15.63
N LEU A 77 0.73 14.98 15.42
CA LEU A 77 1.24 13.78 16.08
C LEU A 77 2.70 13.48 15.72
N TYR A 78 3.11 13.71 14.46
CA TYR A 78 4.50 13.53 14.03
C TYR A 78 5.46 14.50 14.74
N GLU A 79 5.10 15.79 14.81
CA GLU A 79 5.90 16.81 15.50
C GLU A 79 5.99 16.53 17.01
N ASN A 80 4.90 16.10 17.64
CA ASN A 80 4.87 15.75 19.05
C ASN A 80 5.72 14.51 19.38
N ILE A 81 5.71 13.48 18.51
CA ILE A 81 6.54 12.27 18.69
C ILE A 81 8.03 12.58 18.53
N GLN A 82 8.41 13.47 17.59
CA GLN A 82 9.80 13.93 17.45
C GLN A 82 10.27 14.71 18.70
N GLU A 83 9.38 15.52 19.29
CA GLU A 83 9.69 16.23 20.53
C GLU A 83 9.82 15.29 21.75
N GLU A 84 9.02 14.22 21.82
CA GLU A 84 9.10 13.22 22.89
C GLU A 84 10.33 12.30 22.74
N LEU A 85 10.77 12.02 21.51
CA LEU A 85 11.98 11.25 21.22
C LEU A 85 13.25 11.96 21.69
N ASN A 86 13.31 13.28 21.55
CA ASN A 86 14.43 14.10 22.04
C ASN A 86 14.51 14.16 23.57
N LYS A 87 13.47 13.71 24.29
CA LYS A 87 13.38 13.72 25.76
C LYS A 87 13.67 12.36 26.41
N LYS A 88 13.73 11.25 25.65
CA LYS A 88 13.79 9.87 26.19
C LYS A 88 15.14 9.17 26.08
N THR A 89 16.22 9.85 25.70
CA THR A 89 17.58 9.30 25.72
C THR A 89 18.21 9.29 27.12
N GLU A 90 17.47 8.85 28.15
CA GLU A 90 18.04 8.47 29.45
C GLU A 90 17.07 7.60 30.26
N ASN A 91 17.53 6.38 30.59
CA ASN A 91 17.07 5.43 31.61
C ASN A 91 16.23 4.18 31.22
N ASP A 92 16.99 3.08 31.22
CA ASP A 92 16.86 1.81 31.96
C ASP A 92 15.77 0.79 31.61
N GLY A 93 16.21 -0.47 31.57
CA GLY A 93 15.44 -1.66 31.23
C GLY A 93 15.15 -2.59 32.42
N LYS A 94 15.16 -3.90 32.12
CA LYS A 94 14.99 -5.11 32.98
C LYS A 94 13.56 -5.65 33.12
N ASP A 95 13.30 -6.95 33.27
CA ASP A 95 13.95 -8.22 32.91
C ASP A 95 12.96 -9.31 33.37
N VAL A 96 12.21 -9.95 32.46
CA VAL A 96 11.62 -11.32 32.61
C VAL A 96 11.27 -11.83 31.19
N LYS A 97 11.63 -13.07 30.81
CA LYS A 97 11.33 -13.82 29.53
C LYS A 97 12.37 -13.88 28.39
N LYS A 98 13.66 -13.72 28.67
CA LYS A 98 14.72 -13.81 27.64
C LYS A 98 15.00 -15.23 27.09
N ALA A 99 14.49 -16.30 27.70
CA ALA A 99 14.85 -17.68 27.36
C ALA A 99 13.96 -18.34 26.29
N GLU A 100 12.65 -18.08 26.29
CA GLU A 100 11.73 -18.60 25.25
C GLU A 100 11.86 -17.80 23.95
N ILE A 101 12.05 -16.48 24.05
CA ILE A 101 12.23 -15.57 22.90
C ILE A 101 13.52 -15.88 22.11
N LYS A 102 14.63 -16.20 22.80
CA LYS A 102 15.90 -16.58 22.15
C LYS A 102 15.78 -17.85 21.30
N ASN A 103 14.93 -18.79 21.70
CA ASN A 103 14.79 -20.06 20.99
C ASN A 103 14.08 -19.85 19.65
N TYR A 104 13.07 -18.99 19.59
CA TYR A 104 12.32 -18.75 18.37
C TYR A 104 12.98 -17.71 17.44
N GLU A 105 13.67 -16.69 17.97
CA GLU A 105 14.52 -15.81 17.15
C GLU A 105 15.54 -16.64 16.34
N SER A 106 16.10 -17.69 16.95
CA SER A 106 17.00 -18.64 16.27
C SER A 106 16.30 -19.46 15.19
N ILE A 107 15.04 -19.87 15.39
CA ILE A 107 14.25 -20.59 14.38
C ILE A 107 13.96 -19.68 13.17
N VAL A 108 13.62 -18.41 13.43
CA VAL A 108 13.36 -17.43 12.36
C VAL A 108 14.65 -17.12 11.60
N ASP A 109 15.79 -17.02 12.27
CA ASP A 109 17.10 -16.85 11.62
C ASP A 109 17.40 -18.00 10.63
N ASP A 110 17.09 -19.23 11.01
CA ASP A 110 17.25 -20.39 10.13
C ASP A 110 16.30 -20.37 8.93
N LYS A 111 15.03 -19.95 9.13
CA LYS A 111 14.04 -19.77 8.05
C LYS A 111 14.45 -18.67 7.07
N LEU A 112 15.15 -17.64 7.54
CA LEU A 112 15.56 -16.47 6.75
C LEU A 112 16.94 -16.61 6.09
N LYS A 113 17.42 -17.85 5.90
CA LYS A 113 18.51 -18.18 4.97
C LYS A 113 18.00 -18.13 3.52
N LEU A 114 17.81 -16.89 3.05
CA LEU A 114 17.27 -16.60 1.73
C LEU A 114 18.17 -17.11 0.61
N LYS A 115 17.56 -17.56 -0.48
CA LYS A 115 18.27 -17.86 -1.74
C LYS A 115 18.49 -16.60 -2.57
N ALA A 116 17.55 -15.67 -2.48
CA ALA A 116 17.63 -14.39 -3.18
C ALA A 116 18.76 -13.52 -2.63
N THR A 117 19.25 -12.62 -3.49
CA THR A 117 20.30 -11.67 -3.12
C THR A 117 19.75 -10.70 -2.06
N PRO A 118 20.50 -10.39 -0.99
CA PRO A 118 20.11 -9.38 -0.02
C PRO A 118 19.75 -8.03 -0.67
N ASN A 119 18.84 -7.28 -0.05
CA ASN A 119 18.44 -5.92 -0.47
C ASN A 119 17.80 -5.84 -1.87
N THR A 120 17.16 -6.91 -2.35
CA THR A 120 16.40 -6.91 -3.60
C THR A 120 14.92 -7.19 -3.39
N ILE A 121 14.10 -6.92 -4.40
CA ILE A 121 12.67 -7.20 -4.36
C ILE A 121 12.39 -8.71 -4.27
N GLU A 122 13.22 -9.54 -4.90
CA GLU A 122 13.11 -10.99 -4.84
C GLU A 122 13.34 -11.52 -3.42
N ALA A 123 14.27 -10.93 -2.66
CA ALA A 123 14.45 -11.26 -1.25
C ALA A 123 13.24 -10.84 -0.42
N VAL A 124 12.63 -9.69 -0.70
CA VAL A 124 11.36 -9.30 -0.07
C VAL A 124 10.27 -10.33 -0.38
N ASP A 125 10.10 -10.70 -1.64
CA ASP A 125 9.09 -11.69 -2.06
C ASP A 125 9.31 -13.05 -1.39
N GLU A 126 10.56 -13.51 -1.26
CA GLU A 126 10.91 -14.75 -0.57
C GLU A 126 10.53 -14.67 0.93
N ILE A 127 10.85 -13.58 1.63
CA ILE A 127 10.51 -13.38 3.05
C ILE A 127 8.99 -13.38 3.24
N ILE A 128 8.26 -12.61 2.44
CA ILE A 128 6.80 -12.49 2.55
C ILE A 128 6.13 -13.82 2.21
N SER A 129 6.66 -14.58 1.25
CA SER A 129 6.17 -15.92 0.91
C SER A 129 6.34 -16.92 2.06
N ILE A 130 7.52 -16.96 2.68
CA ILE A 130 7.80 -17.79 3.86
C ILE A 130 6.83 -17.42 4.99
N SER A 131 6.72 -16.13 5.30
CA SER A 131 5.88 -15.62 6.37
C SER A 131 4.39 -15.94 6.17
N LYS A 132 3.85 -15.74 4.95
CA LYS A 132 2.46 -16.09 4.62
C LYS A 132 2.14 -17.55 4.82
N LYS A 133 3.09 -18.45 4.52
CA LYS A 133 2.93 -19.89 4.74
C LYS A 133 2.87 -20.20 6.23
N ASP A 134 3.73 -19.57 7.02
CA ASP A 134 3.79 -19.78 8.47
C ASP A 134 2.57 -19.17 9.18
N ALA A 135 2.04 -18.06 8.67
CA ALA A 135 0.84 -17.40 9.21
C ALA A 135 -0.40 -18.30 9.24
N GLN A 136 -0.48 -19.32 8.37
CA GLN A 136 -1.60 -20.27 8.34
C GLN A 136 -1.67 -21.18 9.57
N ARG A 137 -0.54 -21.36 10.27
CA ARG A 137 -0.41 -22.26 11.42
C ARG A 137 0.20 -21.56 12.64
N VAL A 138 0.21 -20.22 12.60
CA VAL A 138 0.80 -19.42 13.67
C VAL A 138 0.02 -19.59 14.96
N SER A 139 0.72 -19.82 16.06
CA SER A 139 0.19 -19.89 17.40
C SER A 139 0.14 -18.51 18.07
N ASP A 140 -0.65 -18.38 19.14
CA ASP A 140 -0.73 -17.13 19.92
C ASP A 140 0.63 -16.71 20.50
N SER A 141 1.50 -17.68 20.82
CA SER A 141 2.86 -17.41 21.29
C SER A 141 3.71 -16.75 20.21
N GLU A 142 3.62 -17.24 18.97
CA GLU A 142 4.35 -16.69 17.82
C GLU A 142 3.80 -15.33 17.41
N VAL A 143 2.48 -15.11 17.51
CA VAL A 143 1.85 -13.79 17.35
C VAL A 143 2.38 -12.81 18.40
N LYS A 144 2.43 -13.23 19.67
CA LYS A 144 2.97 -12.41 20.75
C LYS A 144 4.43 -12.05 20.50
N GLU A 145 5.24 -13.01 20.08
CA GLU A 145 6.63 -12.75 19.76
C GLU A 145 6.81 -11.77 18.60
N ALA A 146 6.02 -11.92 17.54
CA ALA A 146 6.03 -10.97 16.43
C ALA A 146 5.76 -9.54 16.91
N ILE A 147 4.77 -9.36 17.79
CA ILE A 147 4.45 -8.06 18.40
C ILE A 147 5.59 -7.57 19.27
N MET A 148 6.18 -8.43 20.11
CA MET A 148 7.32 -8.07 20.96
C MET A 148 8.53 -7.65 20.14
N PHE A 149 8.87 -8.38 19.08
CA PHE A 149 9.96 -8.04 18.18
C PHE A 149 9.73 -6.66 17.54
N ILE A 150 8.53 -6.43 17.00
CA ILE A 150 8.18 -5.17 16.36
C ILE A 150 8.23 -4.01 17.37
N ASN A 151 7.73 -4.22 18.58
CA ASN A 151 7.75 -3.22 19.66
C ASN A 151 9.18 -2.90 20.13
N ASN A 152 10.00 -3.91 20.38
CA ASN A 152 11.36 -3.75 20.90
C ASN A 152 12.31 -3.10 19.90
N ASN A 153 12.05 -3.27 18.61
CA ASN A 153 12.83 -2.67 17.52
C ASN A 153 12.16 -1.42 16.93
N TYR A 154 11.11 -0.88 17.56
CA TYR A 154 10.48 0.37 17.10
C TYR A 154 11.53 1.48 16.98
N ASN A 155 11.53 2.17 15.83
CA ASN A 155 12.55 3.15 15.41
C ASN A 155 13.98 2.62 15.18
N ASN A 156 14.21 1.31 15.23
CA ASN A 156 15.53 0.69 15.04
C ASN A 156 15.49 -0.51 14.09
N TYR A 157 14.46 -0.65 13.25
CA TYR A 157 14.33 -1.78 12.32
C TYR A 157 15.48 -1.93 11.31
N TRP A 158 16.20 -0.85 11.07
CA TRP A 158 17.27 -0.69 10.09
C TRP A 158 18.68 -0.81 10.70
N SER A 159 18.82 -1.40 11.90
CA SER A 159 20.14 -1.63 12.52
C SER A 159 21.05 -2.50 11.66
N ASP A 160 20.46 -3.50 11.00
CA ASP A 160 21.14 -4.45 10.13
C ASP A 160 20.12 -5.18 9.24
N ASN A 161 20.61 -5.88 8.22
CA ASN A 161 19.77 -6.62 7.28
C ASN A 161 18.94 -7.72 7.94
N ASN A 162 19.43 -8.36 9.01
CA ASN A 162 18.68 -9.42 9.68
C ASN A 162 17.47 -8.85 10.41
N THR A 163 17.65 -7.73 11.11
CA THR A 163 16.58 -7.01 11.80
C THR A 163 15.49 -6.56 10.83
N MET A 164 15.89 -6.04 9.66
CA MET A 164 14.93 -5.67 8.60
C MET A 164 14.16 -6.88 8.06
N ARG A 165 14.84 -8.01 7.83
CA ARG A 165 14.20 -9.24 7.37
C ARG A 165 13.22 -9.80 8.38
N LYS A 166 13.60 -9.83 9.67
CA LYS A 166 12.72 -10.23 10.77
C LYS A 166 11.51 -9.31 10.88
N ALA A 167 11.70 -8.00 10.78
CA ALA A 167 10.59 -7.04 10.81
C ALA A 167 9.59 -7.29 9.67
N MET A 168 10.06 -7.54 8.44
CA MET A 168 9.20 -7.92 7.33
C MET A 168 8.53 -9.28 7.53
N TYR A 169 9.27 -10.28 8.03
CA TYR A 169 8.73 -11.61 8.32
C TYR A 169 7.61 -11.53 9.37
N TYR A 170 7.86 -10.94 10.53
CA TYR A 170 6.88 -10.83 11.60
C TYR A 170 5.72 -9.91 11.21
N GLY A 171 5.98 -8.84 10.46
CA GLY A 171 4.94 -7.96 9.96
C GLY A 171 3.96 -8.70 9.02
N ALA A 172 4.50 -9.45 8.06
CA ALA A 172 3.67 -10.27 7.17
C ALA A 172 2.99 -11.43 7.92
N LEU A 173 3.61 -11.95 8.99
CA LEU A 173 3.06 -13.03 9.79
C LEU A 173 1.78 -12.55 10.46
N LEU A 174 1.83 -11.37 11.08
CA LEU A 174 0.69 -10.73 11.71
C LEU A 174 -0.40 -10.37 10.69
N GLU A 175 -0.05 -9.71 9.58
CA GLU A 175 -0.99 -9.30 8.52
C GLU A 175 -1.81 -10.49 7.98
N ASN A 176 -1.18 -11.66 7.83
CA ASN A 176 -1.78 -12.85 7.21
C ASN A 176 -2.27 -13.90 8.22
N SER A 177 -2.18 -13.62 9.52
CA SER A 177 -2.66 -14.51 10.59
C SER A 177 -4.16 -14.34 10.86
N ASN A 178 -4.71 -15.16 11.75
CA ASN A 178 -6.06 -14.98 12.29
C ASN A 178 -6.11 -14.00 13.50
N SER A 179 -5.06 -13.20 13.69
CA SER A 179 -4.98 -12.23 14.78
C SER A 179 -5.97 -11.07 14.61
N GLY A 180 -6.13 -10.27 15.68
CA GLY A 180 -7.03 -9.12 15.70
C GLY A 180 -6.62 -8.01 14.74
N GLU A 181 -7.59 -7.15 14.38
CA GLU A 181 -7.42 -6.10 13.36
C GLU A 181 -6.22 -5.18 13.63
N HIS A 182 -6.02 -4.75 14.88
CA HIS A 182 -4.89 -3.89 15.25
C HIS A 182 -3.52 -4.59 15.05
N MET A 183 -3.45 -5.91 15.22
CA MET A 183 -2.23 -6.69 14.99
C MET A 183 -1.96 -6.84 13.49
N LYS A 184 -3.00 -7.00 12.68
CA LYS A 184 -2.88 -7.03 11.21
C LYS A 184 -2.40 -5.69 10.65
N GLU A 185 -2.98 -4.59 11.10
CA GLU A 185 -2.52 -3.24 10.70
C GLU A 185 -1.10 -2.95 11.19
N LEU A 186 -0.74 -3.37 12.43
CA LEU A 186 0.67 -3.33 12.89
C LEU A 186 1.60 -4.03 11.90
N GLY A 187 1.22 -5.24 11.49
CA GLY A 187 2.03 -6.05 10.58
C GLY A 187 2.21 -5.43 9.21
N LYS A 188 1.11 -5.00 8.61
CA LYS A 188 1.07 -4.32 7.30
C LYS A 188 1.91 -3.05 7.28
N ASP A 189 1.75 -2.18 8.29
CA ASP A 189 2.53 -0.94 8.36
C ASP A 189 4.02 -1.20 8.64
N THR A 190 4.36 -2.26 9.40
CA THR A 190 5.76 -2.70 9.60
C THR A 190 6.41 -3.14 8.30
N VAL A 191 5.75 -4.01 7.53
CA VAL A 191 6.24 -4.44 6.21
C VAL A 191 6.44 -3.22 5.30
N GLN A 192 5.48 -2.30 5.32
CA GLN A 192 5.50 -1.12 4.48
C GLN A 192 6.60 -0.11 4.86
N ALA A 193 6.88 0.04 6.16
CA ALA A 193 7.99 0.87 6.64
C ALA A 193 9.35 0.30 6.24
N VAL A 194 9.53 -1.02 6.38
CA VAL A 194 10.86 -1.63 6.28
C VAL A 194 11.22 -2.01 4.85
N LYS A 195 10.27 -2.49 4.04
CA LYS A 195 10.59 -3.06 2.71
C LYS A 195 11.25 -2.06 1.77
N TYR A 196 10.79 -0.81 1.74
CA TYR A 196 11.33 0.19 0.82
C TYR A 196 12.68 0.73 1.25
N VAL A 197 12.95 0.76 2.56
CA VAL A 197 14.29 1.05 3.08
C VAL A 197 15.25 -0.12 2.78
N TYR A 198 14.79 -1.37 2.97
CA TYR A 198 15.60 -2.57 2.74
C TYR A 198 16.10 -2.70 1.30
N ILE A 199 15.25 -2.35 0.32
CA ILE A 199 15.61 -2.36 -1.11
C ILE A 199 16.21 -1.03 -1.61
N ASN A 200 16.56 -0.11 -0.70
CA ASN A 200 17.15 1.20 -1.00
C ASN A 200 16.31 2.10 -1.91
N VAL A 201 14.98 1.96 -1.89
CA VAL A 201 14.02 2.82 -2.61
C VAL A 201 13.63 4.05 -1.78
N GLU A 202 13.52 3.89 -0.46
CA GLU A 202 13.25 4.97 0.49
C GLU A 202 14.41 5.10 1.50
N LYS A 203 14.57 6.30 2.06
CA LYS A 203 15.43 6.57 3.21
C LYS A 203 14.60 6.57 4.49
N ILE A 204 15.24 6.30 5.63
CA ILE A 204 14.60 6.30 6.95
C ILE A 204 13.81 7.60 7.20
N GLY A 205 14.36 8.75 6.80
CA GLY A 205 13.74 10.06 6.98
C GLY A 205 12.66 10.44 5.96
N ASP A 206 12.36 9.58 4.97
CA ASP A 206 11.34 9.90 3.97
C ASP A 206 9.95 9.95 4.60
N LYS A 207 9.12 10.88 4.12
CA LYS A 207 7.78 11.14 4.70
C LYS A 207 6.94 9.87 4.79
N SER A 208 6.93 9.06 3.73
CA SER A 208 6.21 7.77 3.67
C SER A 208 6.69 6.80 4.74
N THR A 209 8.00 6.63 4.90
CA THR A 209 8.60 5.77 5.94
C THR A 209 8.20 6.27 7.33
N GLN A 210 8.35 7.57 7.59
CA GLN A 210 7.99 8.19 8.86
C GLN A 210 6.50 8.03 9.21
N ALA A 211 5.60 8.15 8.23
CA ALA A 211 4.18 7.93 8.48
C ALA A 211 3.79 6.48 8.74
N ASN A 212 4.53 5.52 8.18
CA ASN A 212 4.34 4.12 8.57
C ASN A 212 4.78 3.92 10.02
N LEU A 213 5.87 4.54 10.48
CA LEU A 213 6.29 4.50 11.90
C LEU A 213 5.25 5.09 12.85
N VAL A 214 4.58 6.18 12.46
CA VAL A 214 3.47 6.76 13.24
C VAL A 214 2.30 5.78 13.34
N ARG A 215 1.94 5.11 12.23
CA ARG A 215 0.85 4.12 12.24
C ARG A 215 1.21 2.86 13.04
N ILE A 216 2.46 2.39 12.95
CA ILE A 216 2.99 1.30 13.80
C ILE A 216 2.81 1.65 15.28
N LYS A 217 3.21 2.87 15.68
CA LYS A 217 3.04 3.32 17.07
C LYS A 217 1.58 3.31 17.52
N LYS A 218 0.68 3.85 16.68
CA LYS A 218 -0.77 3.82 16.94
C LYS A 218 -1.28 2.38 17.14
N SER A 219 -0.87 1.44 16.29
CA SER A 219 -1.28 0.04 16.43
C SER A 219 -0.71 -0.60 17.70
N LEU A 220 0.54 -0.31 18.07
CA LEU A 220 1.15 -0.78 19.32
C LEU A 220 0.44 -0.24 20.57
N ASP A 221 -0.02 1.01 20.54
CA ASP A 221 -0.75 1.63 21.66
C ASP A 221 -2.15 1.01 21.85
N LEU A 222 -2.77 0.51 20.78
CA LEU A 222 -4.06 -0.19 20.82
C LEU A 222 -3.94 -1.67 21.19
N ILE A 223 -2.76 -2.28 21.06
CA ILE A 223 -2.51 -3.68 21.42
C ILE A 223 -2.28 -3.80 22.94
N PRO A 224 -2.95 -4.74 23.64
CA PRO A 224 -2.78 -4.93 25.08
C PRO A 224 -1.33 -5.20 25.48
N ASP A 225 -0.91 -4.64 26.62
CA ASP A 225 0.45 -4.77 27.17
C ASP A 225 0.94 -6.20 27.34
N LEU A 226 0.03 -7.16 27.54
CA LEU A 226 0.39 -8.58 27.65
C LEU A 226 1.05 -9.12 26.38
N TYR A 227 0.80 -8.52 25.21
CA TYR A 227 1.45 -8.91 23.95
C TYR A 227 2.78 -8.19 23.72
N LYS A 228 3.12 -7.20 24.55
CA LYS A 228 4.32 -6.37 24.43
C LYS A 228 5.36 -6.68 25.53
N LYS A 229 5.02 -7.55 26.51
CA LYS A 229 5.83 -7.90 27.69
C LYS A 229 6.03 -9.42 27.89
#